data_AF-A0A498NSB7-F1
#
_entry.id   AF-A0A498NSB7-F1
#
_cell.length_a   1.000
_cell.length_b   1.000
_cell.length_c   1.000
_cell.angle_alpha   90.00
_cell.angle_beta   90.00
_cell.angle_gamma   90.00
#
_symmetry.space_group_name_H-M   'P 1'
#
loop_
_entity.id
_entity.type
_entity.pdbx_description
1 polymer ?
#
loop_
_entity_poly.entity_id
_entity_poly.type
_entity_poly.pdbx_seq_one_letter_code
_entity_poly.pdbx_strand_id
1 'polypeptide(L)'
;MIRNTPSTTSGFPMLEELCIATSSHSFMTDSDLNNVLHGSPHLRVLDLRGGSRITATGLYALPCERLECLYWGLYFNSNTMVASKKGIHMLAHKWSGTLRELDLANQPFSEEDMEIAMGHLAHGAGVDLFRSLNLSGTKITSSALRLLISQSPALKYLNLSSCRYLPRGLKRVYHGQEDIQLLLDKLD
;
A
#
# COMPACT_ATOMS: atom_id res chain seq x y z
N MET A 1 28.28 29.32 -26.27
CA MET A 1 28.67 28.03 -25.67
C MET A 1 27.87 27.82 -24.40
N ILE A 2 27.29 26.62 -24.30
CA ILE A 2 26.19 26.25 -23.41
C ILE A 2 26.69 26.14 -21.97
N ARG A 3 25.99 26.80 -21.03
CA ARG A 3 26.19 26.60 -19.59
C ARG A 3 25.61 25.23 -19.21
N ASN A 4 26.48 24.25 -18.99
CA ASN A 4 26.14 23.03 -18.23
C ASN A 4 26.06 23.39 -16.75
N THR A 5 24.91 23.89 -16.31
CA THR A 5 24.50 23.80 -14.91
C THR A 5 23.51 22.65 -14.80
N PRO A 6 23.76 21.58 -14.03
CA PRO A 6 22.68 20.69 -13.66
C PRO A 6 21.70 21.55 -12.87
N SER A 7 20.55 21.85 -13.48
CA SER A 7 19.42 22.40 -12.75
C SER A 7 18.89 21.27 -11.87
N THR A 8 19.56 21.02 -10.74
CA THR A 8 18.98 20.26 -9.65
C THR A 8 17.83 21.10 -9.12
N THR A 9 16.65 20.86 -9.68
CA THR A 9 15.40 21.37 -9.14
C THR A 9 15.34 20.97 -7.68
N SER A 10 14.97 21.90 -6.79
CA SER A 10 14.99 21.69 -5.34
C SER A 10 13.92 20.71 -4.81
N GLY A 11 13.21 20.00 -5.69
CA GLY A 11 12.03 19.19 -5.36
C GLY A 11 10.97 19.98 -4.58
N PHE A 12 10.16 19.27 -3.78
CA PHE A 12 9.10 19.85 -2.95
C PHE A 12 9.31 19.48 -1.47
N PRO A 13 10.21 20.17 -0.74
CA PRO A 13 10.63 19.76 0.59
C PRO A 13 9.50 19.78 1.63
N MET A 14 8.48 20.62 1.42
CA MET A 14 7.33 20.78 2.31
C MET A 14 6.10 19.97 1.86
N LEU A 15 6.21 19.14 0.82
CA LEU A 15 5.09 18.35 0.33
C LEU A 15 4.77 17.22 1.31
N GLU A 16 3.59 17.30 1.93
CA GLU A 16 3.10 16.27 2.85
C GLU A 16 2.11 15.30 2.18
N GLU A 17 1.37 15.76 1.17
CA GLU A 17 0.31 14.98 0.53
C GLU A 17 0.37 15.11 -0.98
N LEU A 18 0.32 13.98 -1.68
CA LEU A 18 0.25 13.93 -3.13
C LEU A 18 -0.79 12.92 -3.58
N CYS A 19 -1.71 13.37 -4.43
CA CYS A 19 -2.67 12.52 -5.10
C CYS A 19 -2.51 12.63 -6.62
N ILE A 20 -2.25 11.50 -7.25
CA ILE A 20 -2.19 11.31 -8.71
C ILE A 20 -3.03 10.07 -9.07
N ALA A 21 -4.18 9.91 -8.40
CA ALA A 21 -5.11 8.83 -8.69
C ALA A 21 -5.67 8.97 -10.12
N THR A 22 -5.79 7.86 -10.84
CA THR A 22 -6.31 7.81 -12.21
C THR A 22 -7.41 6.76 -12.32
N SER A 23 -8.39 7.02 -13.18
CA SER A 23 -9.59 6.19 -13.34
C SER A 23 -9.57 5.25 -14.56
N SER A 24 -8.52 5.31 -15.38
CA SER A 24 -8.50 4.55 -16.64
C SER A 24 -7.09 4.13 -17.00
N HIS A 25 -6.23 5.05 -17.44
CA HIS A 25 -4.85 4.75 -17.86
C HIS A 25 -3.89 5.74 -17.22
N SER A 26 -2.98 5.25 -16.38
CA SER A 26 -1.81 6.00 -15.97
C SER A 26 -0.61 5.58 -16.81
N PHE A 27 0.03 6.56 -17.45
CA PHE A 27 1.33 6.36 -18.08
C PHE A 27 2.49 6.65 -17.12
N MET A 28 2.18 7.09 -15.89
CA MET A 28 3.18 7.45 -14.90
C MET A 28 4.01 6.22 -14.50
N THR A 29 5.31 6.34 -14.67
CA THR A 29 6.30 5.33 -14.32
C THR A 29 7.01 5.68 -13.01
N ASP A 30 7.85 4.78 -12.53
CA ASP A 30 8.75 5.03 -11.39
C ASP A 30 9.64 6.26 -11.62
N SER A 31 10.11 6.47 -12.86
CA SER A 31 10.93 7.64 -13.20
C SER A 31 10.14 8.93 -13.08
N ASP A 32 8.90 8.95 -13.54
CA ASP A 32 8.04 10.14 -13.47
C ASP A 32 7.73 10.46 -12.00
N LEU A 33 7.41 9.43 -11.21
CA LEU A 33 7.14 9.58 -9.79
C LEU A 33 8.38 10.09 -9.03
N ASN A 34 9.56 9.54 -9.32
CA ASN A 34 10.81 10.00 -8.73
C ASN A 34 11.13 11.45 -9.14
N ASN A 35 10.90 11.83 -10.41
CA ASN A 35 11.09 13.21 -10.86
C ASN A 35 10.25 14.21 -10.07
N VAL A 36 9.03 13.83 -9.66
CA VAL A 36 8.17 14.67 -8.82
C VAL A 36 8.61 14.63 -7.34
N LEU A 37 8.93 13.44 -6.82
CA LEU A 37 9.09 13.21 -5.37
C LEU A 37 10.54 13.19 -4.86
N HIS A 38 11.56 13.32 -5.71
CA HIS A 38 12.99 13.21 -5.34
C HIS A 38 13.44 14.14 -4.19
N GLY A 39 12.74 15.26 -3.98
CA GLY A 39 13.00 16.19 -2.88
C GLY A 39 11.82 16.34 -1.92
N SER A 40 11.01 15.29 -1.71
CA SER A 40 9.81 15.31 -0.86
C SER A 40 9.95 14.37 0.36
N PRO A 41 10.89 14.62 1.29
CA PRO A 41 11.15 13.73 2.43
C PRO A 41 10.02 13.71 3.47
N HIS A 42 9.16 14.74 3.49
CA HIS A 42 8.06 14.90 4.43
C HIS A 42 6.71 14.37 3.92
N LEU A 43 6.70 13.65 2.79
CA LEU A 43 5.48 13.05 2.26
C LEU A 43 4.91 12.01 3.24
N ARG A 44 3.66 12.21 3.64
CA ARG A 44 2.88 11.41 4.58
C ARG A 44 1.72 10.71 3.89
N VAL A 45 1.13 11.31 2.85
CA VAL A 45 0.01 10.73 2.10
C VAL A 45 0.38 10.63 0.63
N LEU A 46 0.30 9.41 0.09
CA LEU A 46 0.56 9.13 -1.32
C LEU A 46 -0.60 8.33 -1.91
N ASP A 47 -1.36 8.96 -2.80
CA ASP A 47 -2.45 8.33 -3.53
C ASP A 47 -2.10 8.16 -5.00
N LEU A 48 -1.96 6.89 -5.38
CA LEU A 48 -1.53 6.38 -6.68
C LEU A 48 -2.53 5.37 -7.24
N ARG A 49 -3.80 5.45 -6.83
CA ARG A 49 -4.84 4.54 -7.33
C ARG A 49 -4.87 4.57 -8.87
N GLY A 50 -4.90 3.39 -9.49
CA GLY A 50 -4.80 3.24 -10.96
C GLY A 50 -3.38 3.31 -11.53
N GLY A 51 -2.35 3.54 -10.71
CA GLY A 51 -0.93 3.56 -11.11
C GLY A 51 -0.35 2.18 -11.42
N SER A 52 -0.76 1.57 -12.54
CA SER A 52 -0.38 0.18 -12.91
C SER A 52 1.08 0.01 -13.35
N ARG A 53 1.75 1.09 -13.74
CA ARG A 53 3.17 1.10 -14.18
C ARG A 53 4.16 1.44 -13.07
N ILE A 54 3.67 1.82 -11.90
CA ILE A 54 4.48 2.08 -10.73
C ILE A 54 4.84 0.73 -10.11
N THR A 55 6.06 0.58 -9.62
CA THR A 55 6.54 -0.66 -9.00
C THR A 55 6.85 -0.49 -7.53
N ALA A 56 6.87 -1.60 -6.80
CA ALA A 56 7.32 -1.60 -5.41
C ALA A 56 8.76 -1.09 -5.27
N THR A 57 9.64 -1.40 -6.23
CA THR A 57 11.02 -0.88 -6.26
C THR A 57 11.05 0.63 -6.44
N GLY A 58 10.23 1.17 -7.34
CA GLY A 58 10.11 2.61 -7.55
C GLY A 58 9.60 3.35 -6.31
N LEU A 59 8.58 2.80 -5.64
CA LEU A 59 8.07 3.32 -4.38
C LEU A 59 9.11 3.24 -3.26
N TYR A 60 9.87 2.15 -3.19
CA TYR A 60 10.92 1.96 -2.20
C TYR A 60 12.05 2.99 -2.36
N ALA A 61 12.35 3.42 -3.58
CA ALA A 61 13.39 4.41 -3.89
C ALA A 61 13.01 5.86 -3.50
N LEU A 62 11.74 6.14 -3.19
CA LEU A 62 11.31 7.48 -2.80
C LEU A 62 11.95 7.91 -1.46
N PRO A 63 12.27 9.21 -1.27
CA PRO A 63 12.95 9.68 -0.05
C PRO A 63 12.05 9.78 1.19
N CYS A 64 10.76 9.45 1.08
CA CYS A 64 9.81 9.54 2.18
C CYS A 64 9.92 8.32 3.11
N GLU A 65 10.49 8.53 4.29
CA GLU A 65 10.69 7.48 5.32
C GLU A 65 9.49 7.34 6.27
N ARG A 66 8.57 8.31 6.27
CA ARG A 66 7.50 8.41 7.27
C ARG A 66 6.10 8.42 6.67
N LEU A 67 5.90 7.65 5.60
CA LEU A 67 4.60 7.57 4.94
C LEU A 67 3.55 7.00 5.91
N GLU A 68 2.42 7.69 6.01
CA GLU A 68 1.28 7.31 6.87
C GLU A 68 0.18 6.66 6.04
N CYS A 69 -0.06 7.12 4.81
CA CYS A 69 -1.12 6.60 3.96
C CYS A 69 -0.58 6.27 2.56
N LEU A 70 -0.75 5.02 2.14
CA LEU A 70 -0.48 4.59 0.77
C LEU A 70 -1.76 4.06 0.14
N TYR A 71 -2.25 4.77 -0.88
CA TYR A 71 -3.36 4.29 -1.71
C TYR A 71 -2.84 3.83 -3.06
N TRP A 72 -2.73 2.52 -3.25
CA TRP A 72 -2.18 1.92 -4.46
C TRP A 72 -3.11 0.86 -5.05
N GLY A 73 -4.43 1.02 -4.88
CA GLY A 73 -5.43 0.14 -5.45
C GLY A 73 -5.57 0.27 -6.98
N LEU A 74 -5.81 -0.84 -7.66
CA LEU A 74 -6.05 -0.95 -9.11
C LEU A 74 -7.53 -1.22 -9.38
N TYR A 75 -8.37 -0.18 -9.30
CA TYR A 75 -9.83 -0.31 -9.42
C TYR A 75 -10.34 -0.46 -10.86
N PHE A 76 -9.57 0.00 -11.83
CA PHE A 76 -9.98 0.06 -13.23
C PHE A 76 -9.12 -0.90 -14.04
N ASN A 77 -9.77 -1.92 -14.60
CA ASN A 77 -9.13 -3.07 -15.22
C ASN A 77 -9.34 -3.03 -16.72
N SER A 78 -8.36 -2.53 -17.46
CA SER A 78 -8.35 -2.57 -18.92
C SER A 78 -7.08 -3.25 -19.40
N ASN A 79 -6.95 -4.56 -19.22
CA ASN A 79 -5.93 -5.39 -19.89
C ASN A 79 -4.47 -4.90 -19.71
N THR A 80 -4.19 -4.05 -18.71
CA THR A 80 -2.90 -3.41 -18.52
C THR A 80 -1.97 -4.35 -17.79
N MET A 81 -0.80 -4.65 -18.38
CA MET A 81 0.28 -5.33 -17.67
C MET A 81 0.67 -4.50 -16.44
N VAL A 82 0.38 -5.04 -15.25
CA VAL A 82 0.87 -4.47 -13.99
C VAL A 82 2.38 -4.69 -13.91
N ALA A 83 3.12 -3.61 -13.68
CA ALA A 83 4.58 -3.63 -13.69
C ALA A 83 5.17 -4.38 -12.48
N SER A 84 4.48 -4.39 -11.34
CA SER A 84 4.91 -5.08 -10.13
C SER A 84 3.98 -6.22 -9.74
N LYS A 85 4.57 -7.39 -9.50
CA LYS A 85 3.89 -8.57 -8.93
C LYS A 85 4.57 -9.05 -7.64
N LYS A 86 5.58 -8.32 -7.17
CA LYS A 86 6.46 -8.66 -6.04
C LYS A 86 6.98 -7.39 -5.37
N GLY A 87 7.39 -7.52 -4.12
CA GLY A 87 8.12 -6.49 -3.38
C GLY A 87 7.26 -5.68 -2.43
N ILE A 88 5.98 -6.03 -2.23
CA ILE A 88 5.16 -5.33 -1.23
C ILE A 88 5.73 -5.47 0.17
N HIS A 89 6.39 -6.58 0.48
CA HIS A 89 7.09 -6.78 1.76
C HIS A 89 8.16 -5.71 2.01
N MET A 90 8.85 -5.22 0.98
CA MET A 90 9.87 -4.17 1.13
C MET A 90 9.24 -2.85 1.55
N LEU A 91 8.08 -2.50 0.98
CA LEU A 91 7.34 -1.29 1.34
C LEU A 91 6.73 -1.41 2.74
N ALA A 92 6.14 -2.56 3.04
CA ALA A 92 5.62 -2.88 4.36
C ALA A 92 6.72 -2.78 5.42
N HIS A 93 7.92 -3.29 5.15
CA HIS A 93 9.08 -3.15 6.03
C HIS A 93 9.47 -1.68 6.21
N LYS A 94 9.68 -0.96 5.10
CA LYS A 94 10.10 0.46 5.10
C LYS A 94 9.20 1.35 5.95
N TRP A 95 7.88 1.19 5.82
CA TRP A 95 6.90 2.04 6.50
C TRP A 95 6.19 1.37 7.68
N SER A 96 6.69 0.22 8.15
CA SER A 96 6.14 -0.53 9.29
C SER A 96 6.02 0.30 10.58
N GLY A 97 6.85 1.34 10.73
CA GLY A 97 6.84 2.26 11.87
C GLY A 97 5.84 3.42 11.77
N THR A 98 5.25 3.68 10.60
CA THR A 98 4.48 4.92 10.36
C THR A 98 3.16 4.71 9.65
N LEU A 99 3.01 3.61 8.91
CA LEU A 99 1.83 3.37 8.09
C LEU A 99 0.58 3.25 8.97
N ARG A 100 -0.48 3.95 8.57
CA ARG A 100 -1.80 3.97 9.20
C ARG A 100 -2.87 3.44 8.26
N GLU A 101 -2.71 3.71 6.97
CA GLU A 101 -3.67 3.33 5.94
C GLU A 101 -2.96 2.71 4.73
N LEU A 102 -3.45 1.56 4.31
CA LEU A 102 -2.91 0.82 3.16
C LEU A 102 -4.04 0.32 2.27
N ASP A 103 -4.02 0.74 1.01
CA ASP A 103 -4.91 0.22 -0.02
C ASP A 103 -4.12 -0.49 -1.12
N LEU A 104 -4.34 -1.79 -1.24
CA LEU A 104 -3.74 -2.69 -2.23
C LEU A 104 -4.82 -3.36 -3.09
N ALA A 105 -6.01 -2.76 -3.22
CA ALA A 105 -7.10 -3.35 -3.98
C ALA A 105 -6.64 -3.84 -5.37
N ASN A 106 -6.96 -5.09 -5.71
CA ASN A 106 -6.62 -5.79 -6.95
C ASN A 106 -5.12 -5.84 -7.31
N GLN A 107 -4.21 -5.58 -6.37
CA GLN A 107 -2.79 -5.76 -6.60
C GLN A 107 -2.45 -7.26 -6.79
N PRO A 108 -1.57 -7.62 -7.75
CA PRO A 108 -1.35 -9.01 -8.15
C PRO A 108 -0.24 -9.73 -7.37
N PHE A 109 0.08 -9.28 -6.16
CA PHE A 109 1.11 -9.89 -5.31
C PHE A 109 0.82 -11.37 -5.00
N SER A 110 1.88 -12.16 -4.80
CA SER A 110 1.75 -13.56 -4.40
C SER A 110 1.34 -13.69 -2.94
N GLU A 111 0.81 -14.86 -2.57
CA GLU A 111 0.44 -15.19 -1.19
C GLU A 111 1.63 -15.04 -0.24
N GLU A 112 2.79 -15.57 -0.63
CA GLU A 112 4.05 -15.46 0.12
C GLU A 112 4.48 -14.00 0.34
N ASP A 113 4.42 -13.17 -0.70
CA ASP A 113 4.82 -11.76 -0.62
C ASP A 113 3.89 -10.96 0.29
N MET A 114 2.59 -11.28 0.25
CA MET A 114 1.59 -10.72 1.15
C MET A 114 1.79 -11.18 2.60
N GLU A 115 2.09 -12.45 2.84
CA GLU A 115 2.29 -12.99 4.18
C GLU A 115 3.50 -12.35 4.88
N ILE A 116 4.62 -12.20 4.16
CA ILE A 116 5.80 -11.48 4.68
C ILE A 116 5.45 -10.00 4.93
N ALA A 117 4.73 -9.35 4.01
CA ALA A 117 4.33 -7.95 4.18
C ALA A 117 3.44 -7.75 5.41
N MET A 118 2.43 -8.60 5.61
CA MET A 118 1.58 -8.56 6.80
C MET A 118 2.39 -8.82 8.07
N GLY A 119 3.38 -9.71 8.02
CA GLY A 119 4.32 -9.95 9.12
C GLY A 119 5.15 -8.72 9.48
N HIS A 120 5.64 -7.96 8.50
CA HIS A 120 6.34 -6.70 8.76
C HIS A 120 5.45 -5.64 9.39
N LEU A 121 4.20 -5.53 8.94
CA LEU A 121 3.24 -4.58 9.53
C LEU A 121 2.84 -5.00 10.96
N ALA A 122 2.62 -6.30 11.19
CA ALA A 122 2.22 -6.84 12.49
C ALA A 122 3.28 -6.66 13.58
N HIS A 123 4.55 -6.73 13.22
CA HIS A 123 5.68 -6.54 14.15
C HIS A 123 6.32 -5.14 14.04
N GLY A 124 5.71 -4.25 13.26
CA GLY A 124 6.18 -2.89 13.07
C GLY A 124 5.93 -2.03 14.30
N ALA A 125 6.82 -1.06 14.55
CA ALA A 125 6.64 -0.10 15.64
C ALA A 125 5.36 0.77 15.49
N GLY A 126 4.77 0.81 14.29
CA GLY A 126 3.55 1.56 13.99
C GLY A 126 2.26 0.75 14.04
N VAL A 127 2.30 -0.52 14.46
CA VAL A 127 1.12 -1.41 14.44
C VAL A 127 -0.07 -0.85 15.25
N ASP A 128 0.21 -0.18 16.38
CA ASP A 128 -0.79 0.49 17.22
C ASP A 128 -1.46 1.70 16.53
N LEU A 129 -0.87 2.20 15.45
CA LEU A 129 -1.39 3.33 14.66
C LEU A 129 -2.13 2.87 13.40
N PHE A 130 -2.08 1.57 13.07
CA PHE A 130 -2.64 1.01 11.85
C PHE A 130 -4.17 0.92 11.92
N ARG A 131 -4.86 1.63 11.02
CA ARG A 131 -6.31 1.91 11.11
C ARG A 131 -7.13 1.36 9.95
N SER A 132 -6.55 1.34 8.76
CA SER A 132 -7.30 1.05 7.53
C SER A 132 -6.51 0.15 6.61
N LEU A 133 -7.15 -0.95 6.19
CA LEU A 133 -6.56 -1.89 5.26
C LEU A 133 -7.57 -2.32 4.19
N ASN A 134 -7.25 -2.03 2.93
CA ASN A 134 -8.02 -2.53 1.79
C ASN A 134 -7.21 -3.57 1.02
N LEU A 135 -7.68 -4.82 1.05
CA LEU A 135 -7.09 -5.96 0.36
C LEU A 135 -8.03 -6.56 -0.68
N SER A 136 -9.08 -5.83 -1.07
CA SER A 136 -10.09 -6.37 -1.97
C SER A 136 -9.48 -6.91 -3.27
N GLY A 137 -9.92 -8.07 -3.73
CA GLY A 137 -9.42 -8.70 -4.97
C GLY A 137 -7.98 -9.23 -4.92
N THR A 138 -7.30 -9.16 -3.78
CA THR A 138 -5.94 -9.70 -3.61
C THR A 138 -5.95 -11.22 -3.34
N LYS A 139 -4.76 -11.79 -3.17
CA LYS A 139 -4.53 -13.19 -2.79
C LYS A 139 -4.19 -13.37 -1.31
N ILE A 140 -4.67 -12.49 -0.44
CA ILE A 140 -4.43 -12.62 1.00
C ILE A 140 -5.00 -13.94 1.56
N THR A 141 -4.26 -14.58 2.46
CA THR A 141 -4.62 -15.82 3.15
C THR A 141 -5.17 -15.55 4.55
N SER A 142 -5.87 -16.53 5.12
CA SER A 142 -6.35 -16.44 6.52
C SER A 142 -5.19 -16.33 7.52
N SER A 143 -4.06 -17.00 7.28
CA SER A 143 -2.88 -16.95 8.16
C SER A 143 -2.30 -15.53 8.24
N ALA A 144 -2.10 -14.89 7.09
CA ALA A 144 -1.58 -13.53 7.01
C ALA A 144 -2.53 -12.50 7.64
N LEU A 145 -3.85 -12.68 7.47
CA LEU A 145 -4.85 -11.83 8.15
C LEU A 145 -4.81 -12.00 9.66
N ARG A 146 -4.81 -13.24 10.15
CA ARG A 146 -4.75 -13.53 11.58
C ARG A 146 -3.53 -12.90 12.23
N LEU A 147 -2.36 -13.04 11.58
CA LEU A 147 -1.11 -12.46 12.03
C LEU A 147 -1.25 -10.94 12.25
N LEU A 148 -1.72 -10.21 11.25
CA LEU A 148 -1.85 -8.75 11.33
C LEU A 148 -2.93 -8.30 12.30
N ILE A 149 -4.14 -8.87 12.21
CA ILE A 149 -5.30 -8.44 13.02
C ILE A 149 -5.01 -8.66 14.51
N SER A 150 -4.34 -9.76 14.87
CA SER A 150 -3.98 -10.05 16.27
C SER A 150 -3.07 -9.01 16.91
N GLN A 151 -2.30 -8.26 16.11
CA GLN A 151 -1.35 -7.26 16.59
C GLN A 151 -1.84 -5.81 16.38
N SER A 152 -2.96 -5.60 15.68
CA SER A 152 -3.41 -4.26 15.24
C SER A 152 -4.66 -3.80 15.99
N PRO A 153 -4.55 -3.35 17.26
CA PRO A 153 -5.72 -3.00 18.08
C PRO A 153 -6.47 -1.77 17.56
N ALA A 154 -5.81 -0.90 16.78
CA ALA A 154 -6.41 0.31 16.22
C ALA A 154 -7.11 0.11 14.86
N LEU A 155 -7.10 -1.12 14.31
CA LEU A 155 -7.68 -1.40 13.00
C LEU A 155 -9.21 -1.25 13.06
N LYS A 156 -9.75 -0.35 12.23
CA LYS A 156 -11.18 0.01 12.19
C LYS A 156 -11.82 -0.20 10.83
N TYR A 157 -11.02 -0.37 9.79
CA TYR A 157 -11.51 -0.65 8.45
C TYR A 157 -10.70 -1.79 7.83
N LEU A 158 -11.40 -2.83 7.39
CA LEU A 158 -10.81 -3.95 6.68
C LEU A 158 -11.71 -4.37 5.53
N ASN A 159 -11.19 -4.30 4.29
CA ASN A 159 -11.91 -4.74 3.11
C ASN A 159 -11.30 -6.03 2.53
N LEU A 160 -12.05 -7.13 2.63
CA LEU A 160 -11.69 -8.46 2.12
C LEU A 160 -12.56 -8.91 0.93
N SER A 161 -13.30 -7.96 0.34
CA SER A 161 -14.20 -8.26 -0.76
C SER A 161 -13.44 -8.89 -1.94
N SER A 162 -13.99 -9.92 -2.55
CA SER A 162 -13.39 -10.58 -3.73
C SER A 162 -11.98 -11.21 -3.52
N CYS A 163 -11.51 -11.38 -2.28
CA CYS A 163 -10.27 -12.12 -2.02
C CYS A 163 -10.45 -13.60 -2.37
N ARG A 164 -9.72 -14.10 -3.38
CA ARG A 164 -9.97 -15.44 -3.95
C ARG A 164 -9.62 -16.58 -2.99
N TYR A 165 -8.66 -16.36 -2.10
CA TYR A 165 -8.09 -17.36 -1.19
C TYR A 165 -8.79 -17.42 0.17
N LEU A 166 -9.79 -16.57 0.39
CA LEU A 166 -10.61 -16.62 1.59
C LEU A 166 -11.89 -17.45 1.37
N PRO A 167 -12.46 -18.04 2.44
CA PRO A 167 -13.81 -18.60 2.42
C PRO A 167 -14.87 -17.55 2.04
N ARG A 168 -15.95 -17.96 1.36
CA ARG A 168 -17.02 -17.04 0.90
C ARG A 168 -17.60 -16.18 2.03
N GLY A 169 -17.80 -16.75 3.21
CA GLY A 169 -18.38 -16.06 4.36
C GLY A 169 -17.52 -14.93 4.93
N LEU A 170 -16.23 -14.87 4.59
CA LEU A 170 -15.32 -13.84 5.09
C LEU A 170 -15.15 -12.65 4.11
N LYS A 171 -15.63 -12.77 2.87
CA LYS A 171 -15.38 -11.80 1.78
C LYS A 171 -16.35 -10.62 1.86
N ARG A 172 -16.08 -9.69 2.76
CA ARG A 172 -16.87 -8.46 2.90
C ARG A 172 -16.01 -7.32 3.41
N VAL A 173 -16.65 -6.17 3.57
CA VAL A 173 -16.10 -5.04 4.31
C VAL A 173 -16.47 -5.21 5.79
N TYR A 174 -15.50 -4.97 6.66
CA TYR A 174 -15.63 -4.95 8.11
C TYR A 174 -15.42 -3.51 8.59
N HIS A 175 -16.33 -3.03 9.43
CA HIS A 175 -16.31 -1.68 9.96
C HIS A 175 -16.31 -1.72 11.49
N GLY A 176 -15.33 -1.05 12.08
CA GLY A 176 -15.16 -1.03 13.52
C GLY A 176 -14.35 -2.21 14.04
N GLN A 177 -13.79 -2.02 15.24
CA GLN A 177 -12.92 -2.98 15.89
C GLN A 177 -13.65 -4.26 16.29
N GLU A 178 -14.91 -4.16 16.72
CA GLU A 178 -15.72 -5.31 17.13
C GLU A 178 -15.94 -6.30 15.98
N ASP A 179 -16.33 -5.79 14.80
CA ASP A 179 -16.52 -6.60 13.59
C ASP A 179 -15.23 -7.31 13.16
N ILE A 180 -14.09 -6.64 13.30
CA ILE A 180 -12.77 -7.16 12.97
C ILE A 180 -12.32 -8.19 14.01
N GLN A 181 -12.64 -8.00 15.28
CA GLN A 181 -12.34 -8.97 16.33
C GLN A 181 -13.16 -10.25 16.15
N LEU A 182 -14.45 -10.13 15.82
CA LEU A 182 -15.30 -11.27 15.46
C LEU A 182 -14.83 -12.01 14.20
N LEU A 183 -14.12 -11.32 13.31
CA LEU A 183 -13.44 -11.97 12.20
C LEU A 183 -12.22 -12.76 12.70
N LEU A 184 -11.42 -12.22 13.63
CA LEU A 184 -10.26 -12.93 14.18
C LEU A 184 -10.66 -14.28 14.78
N ASP A 185 -11.76 -14.32 15.52
CA ASP A 185 -12.30 -15.55 16.12
C ASP A 185 -12.78 -16.58 15.08
N LYS A 186 -13.01 -16.17 13.83
CA LYS A 186 -13.42 -17.04 12.71
C LYS A 186 -12.25 -17.47 11.83
N LEU A 187 -11.04 -16.95 12.07
CA LEU A 187 -9.82 -17.28 11.33
C LEU A 187 -9.05 -18.45 11.99
N ASP A 188 -9.74 -19.30 12.76
CA ASP A 188 -9.19 -20.50 13.39
C ASP A 188 -8.45 -21.42 12.42
#